data_AF-A0A963M247-F1
#
_entry.id   AF-A0A963M247-F1
#
_cell.length_a   1.000
_cell.length_b   1.000
_cell.length_c   1.000
_cell.angle_alpha   90.00
_cell.angle_beta   90.00
_cell.angle_gamma   90.00
#
_symmetry.space_group_name_H-M   'P 1'
#
loop_
_entity.id
_entity.type
_entity.pdbx_description
1 polymer ?
#
loop_
_entity_poly.entity_id
_entity_poly.type
_entity_poly.pdbx_seq_one_letter_code
_entity_poly.pdbx_strand_id
1 'polypeptide(L)'
;MITVALVATLAAAALWRQWRGVEVESAERTRIQASWILVGALDWGRLILGGDRRNSSVDHLGEPWAVPLAEARLSTFLAAGEDASDL
;
A
#
# COMPACT_ATOMS: atom_id res chain seq x y z
N MET A 1 -49.93 -6.76 9.48
CA MET A 1 -48.76 -6.37 10.33
C MET A 1 -47.56 -7.30 10.15
N ILE A 2 -47.73 -8.62 10.02
CA ILE A 2 -46.62 -9.59 9.86
C ILE A 2 -45.73 -9.35 8.62
N THR A 3 -46.31 -8.97 7.48
CA THR A 3 -45.55 -8.68 6.26
C THR A 3 -44.55 -7.54 6.45
N VAL A 4 -44.96 -6.47 7.12
CA VAL A 4 -44.10 -5.33 7.45
C VAL A 4 -42.96 -5.76 8.36
N ALA A 5 -43.24 -6.57 9.39
CA ALA A 5 -42.21 -7.10 10.28
C ALA A 5 -41.20 -8.00 9.54
N LEU A 6 -41.66 -8.84 8.62
CA LEU A 6 -40.79 -9.68 7.79
C LEU A 6 -39.90 -8.84 6.86
N VAL A 7 -40.49 -7.84 6.18
CA VAL A 7 -39.72 -6.95 5.31
C VAL A 7 -38.69 -6.16 6.11
N ALA A 8 -39.07 -5.63 7.28
CA ALA A 8 -38.16 -4.88 8.15
C ALA A 8 -36.98 -5.73 8.62
N THR A 9 -37.22 -6.98 9.02
CA THR A 9 -36.16 -7.90 9.46
C THR A 9 -35.23 -8.29 8.30
N LEU A 10 -35.77 -8.57 7.12
CA LEU A 10 -34.97 -8.84 5.93
C LEU A 10 -34.13 -7.62 5.50
N ALA A 11 -34.70 -6.42 5.54
CA ALA A 11 -34.00 -5.18 5.24
C ALA A 11 -32.86 -4.93 6.24
N ALA A 12 -33.11 -5.09 7.54
CA ALA A 12 -32.08 -4.97 8.57
C ALA A 12 -30.93 -5.97 8.36
N ALA A 13 -31.25 -7.23 8.04
CA ALA A 13 -30.24 -8.24 7.73
C ALA A 13 -29.46 -7.92 6.44
N ALA A 14 -30.12 -7.35 5.43
CA ALA A 14 -29.47 -6.93 4.19
C ALA A 14 -28.51 -5.75 4.42
N LEU A 15 -28.91 -4.72 5.19
CA LEU A 15 -28.03 -3.61 5.54
C LEU A 15 -26.80 -4.09 6.31
N TRP A 16 -26.97 -5.01 7.26
CA TRP A 16 -25.84 -5.55 8.01
C TRP A 16 -24.86 -6.29 7.10
N ARG A 17 -25.35 -7.12 6.17
CA ARG A 17 -24.50 -7.80 5.17
C ARG A 17 -23.80 -6.81 4.25
N GLN A 18 -24.49 -5.75 3.84
CA GLN A 18 -23.89 -4.69 3.01
C GLN A 18 -22.73 -4.01 3.74
N TRP A 19 -22.93 -3.63 5.00
CA TRP A 19 -21.88 -3.02 5.82
C TRP A 19 -20.68 -3.94 5.98
N ARG A 20 -20.90 -5.22 6.30
CA ARG A 20 -19.85 -6.24 6.36
C ARG A 20 -19.09 -6.38 5.03
N GLY A 21 -19.79 -6.30 3.90
CA GLY A 21 -19.16 -6.33 2.57
C GLY A 21 -18.21 -5.16 2.33
N VAL A 22 -18.63 -3.95 2.70
CA VAL A 22 -17.79 -2.73 2.60
C VAL A 22 -16.55 -2.82 3.48
N GLU A 23 -16.69 -3.32 4.71
CA GLU A 23 -15.54 -3.52 5.60
C GLU A 23 -14.52 -4.47 4.99
N VAL A 24 -14.96 -5.62 4.46
CA VAL A 24 -14.09 -6.63 3.84
C VAL A 24 -13.38 -6.05 2.62
N GLU A 25 -14.09 -5.33 1.76
CA GLU A 25 -13.48 -4.69 0.59
C GLU A 25 -12.41 -3.67 1.00
N SER A 26 -12.67 -2.86 2.03
CA SER A 26 -11.70 -1.88 2.54
C SER A 26 -10.43 -2.56 3.06
N ALA A 27 -10.58 -3.72 3.72
CA ALA A 27 -9.46 -4.51 4.22
C ALA A 27 -8.65 -5.11 3.06
N GLU A 28 -9.30 -5.65 2.03
CA GLU A 28 -8.62 -6.19 0.85
C GLU A 28 -7.88 -5.10 0.06
N ARG A 29 -8.49 -3.92 -0.13
CA ARG A 29 -7.82 -2.77 -0.75
C ARG A 29 -6.56 -2.37 0.04
N THR A 30 -6.66 -2.31 1.36
CA THR A 30 -5.51 -1.99 2.24
C THR A 30 -4.41 -3.05 2.13
N ARG A 31 -4.78 -4.34 2.10
CA ARG A 31 -3.85 -5.46 1.92
C ARG A 31 -3.12 -5.39 0.59
N ILE A 32 -3.84 -5.11 -0.51
CA ILE A 32 -3.24 -4.95 -1.84
C ILE A 32 -2.29 -3.75 -1.83
N GLN A 33 -2.71 -2.58 -1.32
CA GLN A 33 -1.85 -1.40 -1.23
C GLN A 33 -0.57 -1.67 -0.43
N ALA A 34 -0.65 -2.35 0.71
CA ALA A 34 0.51 -2.74 1.50
C ALA A 34 1.46 -3.66 0.71
N SER A 35 0.92 -4.59 -0.09
CA SER A 35 1.73 -5.45 -0.95
C SER A 35 2.49 -4.69 -2.04
N TRP A 36 1.85 -3.67 -2.65
CA TRP A 36 2.51 -2.80 -3.62
C TRP A 36 3.67 -2.01 -3.00
N ILE A 37 3.47 -1.47 -1.80
CA ILE A 37 4.51 -0.74 -1.07
C ILE A 37 5.68 -1.67 -0.73
N LEU A 38 5.40 -2.89 -0.26
CA LEU A 38 6.44 -3.88 0.05
C LEU A 38 7.27 -4.26 -1.17
N VAL A 39 6.61 -4.54 -2.30
CA VAL A 39 7.31 -4.88 -3.55
C VAL A 39 8.19 -3.71 -4.01
N GLY A 40 7.65 -2.49 -4.01
CA GLY A 40 8.42 -1.29 -4.36
C GLY A 40 9.64 -1.08 -3.46
N ALA A 41 9.48 -1.27 -2.14
CA ALA A 41 10.60 -1.15 -1.20
C ALA A 41 11.68 -2.22 -1.43
N LEU A 42 11.29 -3.46 -1.71
CA LEU A 42 12.23 -4.54 -2.03
C LEU A 42 12.98 -4.27 -3.34
N ASP A 43 12.28 -3.77 -4.37
CA ASP A 43 12.88 -3.46 -5.65
C ASP A 43 13.85 -2.28 -5.55
N TRP A 44 13.52 -1.27 -4.72
CA TRP A 44 14.43 -0.18 -4.44
C TRP A 44 15.69 -0.65 -3.69
N GLY A 45 15.55 -1.56 -2.72
CA GLY A 45 16.70 -2.19 -2.05
C GLY A 45 17.58 -2.97 -3.03
N ARG A 46 16.98 -3.75 -3.94
CA ARG A 46 17.71 -4.45 -5.01
C ARG A 46 18.42 -3.49 -5.96
N LEU A 47 17.80 -2.36 -6.28
CA LEU A 47 18.40 -1.34 -7.13
C LEU A 47 19.65 -0.74 -6.48
N ILE A 48 19.60 -0.42 -5.18
CA ILE A 48 20.75 0.10 -4.43
C ILE A 48 21.89 -0.92 -4.43
N LEU A 49 21.63 -2.16 -4.02
CA LEU A 49 22.65 -3.22 -3.97
C LEU A 49 23.17 -3.58 -5.37
N GLY A 50 22.30 -3.54 -6.38
CA GLY A 50 22.70 -3.76 -7.78
C GLY A 50 23.57 -2.62 -8.33
N GLY A 51 23.34 -1.38 -7.88
CA GLY A 51 24.19 -0.23 -8.17
C GLY A 51 25.56 -0.35 -7.51
N ASP A 52 25.58 -0.71 -6.24
CA ASP A 52 26.80 -0.92 -5.46
C ASP A 52 27.73 -1.95 -6.10
N ARG A 53 27.21 -3.16 -6.39
CA ARG A 53 27.96 -4.22 -7.07
C ARG A 53 28.53 -3.84 -8.44
N ARG A 54 27.95 -2.86 -9.13
CA ARG A 54 28.47 -2.37 -10.43
C ARG A 54 29.64 -1.42 -10.26
N ASN A 55 29.72 -0.73 -9.12
CA ASN A 55 30.71 0.32 -8.86
C ASN A 55 31.86 -0.15 -7.96
N SER A 56 31.61 -1.14 -7.09
CA SER A 56 32.59 -1.69 -6.14
C SER A 56 32.48 -3.22 -6.04
N SER A 57 33.59 -3.87 -5.69
CA SER A 57 33.64 -5.30 -5.31
C SER A 57 33.98 -5.50 -3.83
N VAL A 58 34.10 -4.41 -3.08
CA VAL A 58 34.41 -4.37 -1.65
C VAL A 58 33.17 -3.83 -0.95
N ASP A 59 32.75 -4.51 0.12
CA ASP A 59 31.60 -4.12 0.92
C ASP A 59 32.07 -3.44 2.23
N HIS A 60 31.52 -2.27 2.55
CA HIS A 60 31.80 -1.56 3.81
C HIS A 60 30.66 -0.64 4.25
N LEU A 61 30.60 -0.33 5.55
CA LEU A 61 29.54 0.50 6.16
C LEU A 61 29.49 1.96 5.71
N GLY A 62 30.41 2.41 4.85
CA GLY A 62 30.35 3.72 4.20
C GLY A 62 29.49 3.74 2.93
N GLU A 63 28.90 2.60 2.54
CA GLU A 63 28.13 2.48 1.31
C GLU A 63 26.68 2.95 1.45
N PRO A 64 26.01 3.32 0.34
CA PRO A 64 24.64 3.84 0.37
C PRO A 64 23.60 2.91 1.01
N TRP A 65 23.79 1.58 0.93
CA TRP A 65 22.88 0.63 1.55
C TRP A 65 22.98 0.61 3.09
N ALA A 66 24.09 1.11 3.66
CA ALA A 66 24.31 1.18 5.11
C ALA A 66 23.75 2.47 5.74
N VAL A 67 23.29 3.41 4.91
CA VAL A 67 22.68 4.67 5.38
C VAL A 67 21.23 4.41 5.80
N PRO A 68 20.84 4.78 7.04
CA PRO A 68 19.45 4.65 7.48
C PRO A 68 18.50 5.41 6.56
N LEU A 69 17.36 4.78 6.24
CA LEU A 69 16.34 5.44 5.44
C LEU A 69 15.72 6.59 6.23
N ALA A 70 15.69 7.76 5.61
CA ALA A 70 14.87 8.85 6.10
C ALA A 70 13.38 8.47 6.03
N GLU A 71 12.58 9.06 6.92
CA GLU A 71 11.14 8.83 6.93
C GLU A 71 10.53 9.27 5.59
N ALA A 72 9.95 8.31 4.87
CA ALA A 72 9.37 8.51 3.56
C ALA A 72 7.85 8.56 3.69
N ARG A 73 7.25 9.70 3.31
CA ARG A 73 5.79 9.83 3.21
C ARG A 73 5.32 9.50 1.80
N LEU A 74 4.48 8.47 1.67
CA LEU A 74 3.92 8.06 0.38
C LEU A 74 3.20 9.21 -0.34
N SER A 75 2.54 10.09 0.39
CA SER A 75 1.87 11.28 -0.16
C SER A 75 2.84 12.24 -0.86
N THR A 76 4.07 12.38 -0.34
CA THR A 76 5.11 13.22 -0.97
C THR A 76 5.59 12.62 -2.28
N PHE A 77 5.70 11.29 -2.37
CA PHE A 77 6.07 10.61 -3.62
C PHE A 77 4.98 10.70 -4.69
N LEU A 78 3.71 10.57 -4.30
CA LEU A 78 2.59 10.69 -5.24
C LEU A 78 2.48 12.11 -5.81
N ALA A 79 2.60 13.14 -4.96
CA ALA A 79 2.58 14.53 -5.40
C ALA A 79 3.72 14.85 -6.38
N ALA A 80 4.95 14.40 -6.08
CA ALA A 80 6.09 14.60 -6.97
C ALA A 80 5.96 13.87 -8.33
N GLY A 81 5.23 12.75 -8.37
CA GLY A 81 4.92 12.04 -9.62
C GLY A 81 3.87 12.75 -10.48
N GLU A 82 2.89 13.41 -9.85
CA GLU A 82 1.85 14.20 -10.53
C GLU A 82 2.46 15.44 -11.20
N ASP A 83 3.34 16.15 -10.49
CA ASP A 83 4.10 17.30 -11.03
C ASP A 83 4.99 16.91 -12.23
N ALA A 84 5.52 15.68 -12.25
CA ALA A 84 6.36 15.18 -13.33
C ALA A 84 5.55 14.72 -14.57
N SER A 85 4.25 14.46 -14.41
CA SER A 85 3.36 14.09 -15.52
C SER A 85 2.73 15.29 -16.24
N ASP A 86 2.81 16.48 -15.65
CA ASP A 86 2.34 17.75 -16.21
C ASP A 86 3.40 18.51 -17.03
N LEU A 87 4.56 17.90 -17.28
CA LEU A 87 5.65 18.40 -18.14
C LEU A 87 5.79 17.57 -19.43
#